data_AF-A0A671EGP9-F1
#
_entry.id   AF-A0A671EGP9-F1
#
_cell.length_a   1.000
_cell.length_b   1.000
_cell.length_c   1.000
_cell.angle_alpha   90.00
_cell.angle_beta   90.00
_cell.angle_gamma   90.00
#
_symmetry.space_group_name_H-M   'P 1'
#
loop_
_entity.id
_entity.type
_entity.pdbx_description
1 polymer ?
#
loop_
_entity_poly.entity_id
_entity_poly.type
_entity_poly.pdbx_seq_one_letter_code
_entity_poly.pdbx_strand_id
1 'polypeptide(L)'
;MASTALLALCSTGAFSGLVVEAGAGVCHATPIYAGHLWQKATFRMDVAGTTLSRYLRDLLVAACPDLLQQTLPRKAITQLKKRCCYVSLDFEGDLHNPARHHPVSFYLGNRCSVCLSSERFRCPEPIFRPGLLGQSEPGLPTLAFQALQRVPATLRTRLADTVVLAGGSTLFPGFTERLEMELEAQCQRLGSGALQARLVAKPGRGTAVWTGGSMVASLHSFQRRWMTRALYQEYGSRLVHEVFN
;
A
#
# COMPACT_ATOMS: atom_id res chain seq x y z
N MET A 1 18.73 -6.86 3.72
CA MET A 1 18.31 -5.61 3.09
C MET A 1 17.61 -4.78 4.15
N ALA A 2 17.81 -3.46 4.23
CA ALA A 2 16.96 -2.64 5.11
C ALA A 2 15.52 -2.76 4.62
N SER A 3 14.69 -3.52 5.33
CA SER A 3 13.33 -3.80 4.91
C SER A 3 12.51 -2.52 4.88
N THR A 4 11.82 -2.24 3.78
CA THR A 4 10.96 -1.06 3.67
C THR A 4 9.92 -1.02 4.78
N ALA A 5 9.40 -2.19 5.17
CA ALA A 5 8.41 -2.30 6.22
C ALA A 5 9.00 -1.88 7.58
N LEU A 6 10.22 -2.33 7.89
CA LEU A 6 10.89 -1.95 9.13
C LEU A 6 11.17 -0.45 9.17
N LEU A 7 11.63 0.13 8.06
CA LEU A 7 11.85 1.57 7.97
C LEU A 7 10.53 2.35 8.10
N ALA A 8 9.46 1.93 7.43
CA ALA A 8 8.15 2.53 7.57
C ALA A 8 7.65 2.48 9.03
N LEU A 9 7.85 1.35 9.73
CA LEU A 9 7.53 1.22 11.15
C LEU A 9 8.36 2.19 12.01
N CYS A 10 9.67 2.27 11.78
CA CYS A 10 10.56 3.19 12.48
C CYS A 10 10.15 4.66 12.33
N SER A 11 9.59 5.05 11.17
CA SER A 11 9.05 6.42 10.98
C SER A 11 7.94 6.79 11.96
N THR A 12 7.29 5.79 12.55
CA THR A 12 6.25 6.00 13.56
C THR A 12 6.80 6.08 14.98
N GLY A 13 8.06 5.69 15.21
CA GLY A 13 8.66 5.49 16.53
C GLY A 13 8.38 4.12 17.14
N ALA A 14 7.65 3.24 16.44
CA ALA A 14 7.34 1.89 16.89
C ALA A 14 8.42 0.87 16.46
N PHE A 15 8.49 -0.25 17.18
CA PHE A 15 9.36 -1.39 16.88
C PHE A 15 8.61 -2.73 16.80
N SER A 16 7.30 -2.71 17.06
CA SER A 16 6.40 -3.84 16.85
C SER A 16 5.10 -3.34 16.23
N GLY A 17 4.55 -4.10 15.30
CA GLY A 17 3.31 -3.77 14.60
C GLY A 17 3.17 -4.56 13.31
N LEU A 18 2.01 -4.45 12.68
CA LEU A 18 1.82 -4.84 11.28
C LEU A 18 2.08 -3.63 10.39
N VAL A 19 2.87 -3.79 9.35
CA VAL A 19 3.07 -2.74 8.34
C VAL A 19 2.36 -3.15 7.07
N VAL A 20 1.42 -2.32 6.65
CA VAL A 20 0.68 -2.48 5.39
C VAL A 20 1.18 -1.40 4.42
N GLU A 21 1.99 -1.81 3.45
CA GLU A 21 2.51 -0.90 2.43
C GLU A 21 1.79 -1.09 1.10
N ALA A 22 1.36 0.02 0.50
CA ALA A 22 0.84 0.04 -0.86
C ALA A 22 1.68 0.99 -1.73
N GLY A 23 2.67 0.42 -2.41
CA GLY A 23 3.66 1.16 -3.19
C GLY A 23 3.26 1.42 -4.64
N ALA A 24 4.27 1.72 -5.47
CA ALA A 24 4.10 1.82 -6.91
C ALA A 24 4.16 0.46 -7.61
N GLY A 25 5.10 -0.42 -7.23
CA GLY A 25 5.29 -1.72 -7.87
C GLY A 25 4.63 -2.89 -7.14
N VAL A 26 4.53 -2.81 -5.81
CA VAL A 26 4.10 -3.92 -4.94
C VAL A 26 3.29 -3.39 -3.77
N CYS A 27 2.40 -4.22 -3.25
CA CYS A 27 1.81 -4.05 -1.93
C CYS A 27 2.17 -5.24 -1.05
N HIS A 28 2.36 -5.00 0.24
CA HIS A 28 2.68 -6.06 1.20
C HIS A 28 2.12 -5.78 2.58
N ALA A 29 1.93 -6.87 3.33
CA ALA A 29 1.61 -6.85 4.74
C ALA A 29 2.69 -7.62 5.50
N THR A 30 3.43 -6.92 6.35
CA THR A 30 4.63 -7.44 7.00
C THR A 30 4.51 -7.27 8.52
N PRO A 31 4.36 -8.35 9.29
CA PRO A 31 4.39 -8.30 10.74
C PRO A 31 5.82 -8.17 11.25
N ILE A 32 6.02 -7.26 12.20
CA ILE A 32 7.31 -6.96 12.82
C ILE A 32 7.14 -7.01 14.33
N TYR A 33 8.02 -7.74 15.01
CA TYR A 33 8.03 -7.82 16.45
C TYR A 33 9.44 -7.58 16.98
N ALA A 34 9.58 -6.62 17.91
CA ALA A 34 10.85 -6.22 18.49
C ALA A 34 11.97 -6.00 17.44
N GLY A 35 11.63 -5.32 16.34
CA GLY A 35 12.55 -5.04 15.22
C GLY A 35 12.83 -6.21 14.27
N HIS A 36 12.27 -7.40 14.52
CA HIS A 36 12.47 -8.58 13.69
C HIS A 36 11.25 -8.84 12.80
N LEU A 37 11.52 -9.09 11.52
CA LEU A 37 10.49 -9.41 10.54
C LEU A 37 10.05 -10.86 10.64
N TRP A 38 8.75 -11.08 10.63
CA TRP A 38 8.17 -12.41 10.53
C TRP A 38 8.02 -12.83 9.05
N GLN A 39 9.14 -13.22 8.42
CA GLN A 39 9.18 -13.50 6.98
C GLN A 39 8.13 -14.51 6.51
N LYS A 40 7.87 -15.57 7.28
CA LYS A 40 6.86 -16.61 6.97
C LYS A 40 5.41 -16.11 7.09
N ALA A 41 5.21 -14.92 7.65
CA ALA A 41 3.93 -14.24 7.80
C ALA A 41 3.89 -12.92 7.00
N THR A 42 4.86 -12.70 6.10
CA THR A 42 4.84 -11.59 5.15
C THR A 42 4.06 -12.01 3.92
N PHE A 43 3.09 -11.20 3.53
CA PHE A 43 2.26 -11.44 2.35
C PHE A 43 2.44 -10.31 1.34
N ARG A 44 2.39 -10.66 0.05
CA ARG A 44 2.68 -9.76 -1.07
C ARG A 44 1.61 -9.90 -2.15
N MET A 45 1.29 -8.79 -2.80
CA MET A 45 0.58 -8.78 -4.08
C MET A 45 1.24 -7.79 -5.06
N ASP A 46 1.17 -8.12 -6.35
CA ASP A 46 1.72 -7.30 -7.44
C ASP A 46 0.67 -6.36 -8.07
N VAL A 47 -0.47 -6.18 -7.40
CA VAL A 47 -1.44 -5.13 -7.69
C VAL A 47 -1.07 -3.89 -6.87
N ALA A 48 -0.45 -2.91 -7.52
CA ALA A 48 0.01 -1.68 -6.87
C ALA A 48 -0.17 -0.45 -7.79
N GLY A 49 0.37 0.70 -7.38
CA GLY A 49 0.12 1.98 -8.04
C GLY A 49 0.34 2.00 -9.56
N THR A 50 1.37 1.34 -10.10
CA THR A 50 1.64 1.26 -11.53
C THR A 50 0.57 0.44 -12.26
N THR A 51 0.12 -0.66 -11.64
CA THR A 51 -1.00 -1.47 -12.13
C THR A 51 -2.29 -0.66 -12.15
N LEU A 52 -2.57 0.09 -11.09
CA LEU A 52 -3.74 0.98 -11.03
C LEU A 52 -3.69 2.10 -12.08
N SER A 53 -2.51 2.66 -12.36
CA SER A 53 -2.35 3.65 -13.42
C SER A 53 -2.65 3.04 -14.80
N ARG A 54 -2.24 1.80 -15.07
CA ARG A 54 -2.61 1.11 -16.32
C ARG A 54 -4.11 0.86 -16.39
N TYR A 55 -4.69 0.35 -15.29
CA TYR A 55 -6.13 0.10 -15.21
C TYR A 55 -6.95 1.37 -15.41
N LEU A 56 -6.55 2.49 -14.82
CA LEU A 56 -7.22 3.77 -15.03
C LEU A 56 -7.21 4.19 -16.50
N ARG A 57 -6.09 4.03 -17.20
CA ARG A 57 -6.04 4.33 -18.64
C ARG A 57 -7.04 3.46 -19.39
N ASP A 58 -7.10 2.17 -19.08
CA ASP A 58 -8.01 1.25 -19.77
C ASP A 58 -9.49 1.59 -19.48
N LEU A 59 -9.81 2.01 -18.25
CA LEU A 59 -11.13 2.54 -17.88
C LEU A 59 -11.49 3.82 -18.66
N LEU A 60 -10.55 4.77 -18.76
CA LEU A 60 -10.77 6.03 -19.49
C LEU A 60 -11.00 5.81 -20.99
N VAL A 61 -10.24 4.88 -21.58
CA VAL A 61 -10.42 4.48 -22.99
C VAL A 61 -11.78 3.83 -23.22
N ALA A 62 -12.24 2.99 -22.29
CA ALA A 62 -13.56 2.37 -22.40
C ALA A 62 -14.70 3.40 -22.26
N ALA A 63 -14.53 4.42 -21.41
CA ALA A 63 -15.54 5.46 -21.19
C ALA A 63 -15.62 6.48 -22.33
N CYS A 64 -14.48 6.79 -22.97
CA CYS A 64 -14.40 7.71 -24.10
C CYS A 64 -13.46 7.13 -25.17
N PRO A 65 -13.98 6.41 -26.17
CA PRO A 65 -13.16 5.82 -27.23
C PRO A 65 -12.31 6.83 -28.01
N ASP A 66 -12.74 8.10 -28.09
CA ASP A 66 -11.99 9.17 -28.75
C ASP A 66 -10.65 9.47 -28.06
N LEU A 67 -10.50 9.12 -26.77
CA LEU A 67 -9.21 9.17 -26.09
C LEU A 67 -8.18 8.21 -26.72
N LEU A 68 -8.57 7.20 -27.50
CA LEU A 68 -7.61 6.34 -28.22
C LEU A 68 -6.75 7.13 -29.21
N GLN A 69 -7.32 8.18 -29.82
CA GLN A 69 -6.57 9.06 -30.73
C GLN A 69 -5.60 9.97 -29.97
N GLN A 70 -5.89 10.25 -28.70
CA GLN A 70 -5.07 11.08 -27.81
C GLN A 70 -4.24 10.22 -26.86
N THR A 71 -2.99 9.94 -27.22
CA THR A 71 -2.09 9.20 -26.33
C THR A 71 -1.79 10.02 -25.08
N LEU A 72 -2.47 9.72 -23.97
CA LEU A 72 -2.19 10.36 -22.68
C LEU A 72 -0.82 9.91 -22.14
N PRO A 73 0.07 10.86 -21.78
CA PRO A 73 1.37 10.48 -21.24
C PRO A 73 1.21 9.81 -19.88
N ARG A 74 2.06 8.82 -19.56
CA ARG A 74 2.03 8.08 -18.29
C ARG A 74 2.04 8.98 -17.05
N LYS A 75 2.73 10.13 -17.14
CA LYS A 75 2.77 11.15 -16.09
C LYS A 75 1.37 11.75 -15.85
N ALA A 76 0.61 12.06 -16.90
CA ALA A 76 -0.73 12.59 -16.79
C ALA A 76 -1.69 11.59 -16.14
N ILE A 77 -1.67 10.33 -16.57
CA ILE A 77 -2.48 9.26 -15.94
C ILE A 77 -2.15 9.11 -14.45
N THR A 78 -0.88 9.21 -14.09
CA THR A 78 -0.46 9.15 -12.69
C THR A 78 -0.95 10.36 -11.89
N GLN A 79 -0.98 11.55 -12.48
CA GLN A 79 -1.53 12.76 -11.86
C GLN A 79 -3.05 12.68 -11.71
N LEU A 80 -3.76 12.22 -12.74
CA LEU A 80 -5.19 11.94 -12.71
C LEU A 80 -5.54 11.00 -11.55
N LYS A 81 -4.84 9.85 -11.49
CA LYS A 81 -5.01 8.89 -10.41
C LYS A 81 -4.83 9.54 -9.03
N LYS A 82 -3.71 10.25 -8.83
CA LYS A 82 -3.39 10.85 -7.52
C LYS A 82 -4.35 11.96 -7.10
N ARG A 83 -4.88 12.73 -8.05
CA ARG A 83 -5.69 13.93 -7.76
C ARG A 83 -7.20 13.67 -7.80
N CYS A 84 -7.65 12.70 -8.58
CA CYS A 84 -9.07 12.49 -8.82
C CYS A 84 -9.60 11.20 -8.19
N CYS A 85 -8.80 10.14 -8.04
CA CYS A 85 -9.32 8.86 -7.55
C CYS A 85 -9.46 8.82 -6.02
N TYR A 86 -10.39 7.99 -5.55
CA TYR A 86 -10.68 7.76 -4.13
C TYR A 86 -11.18 6.33 -3.95
N VAL A 87 -11.10 5.80 -2.73
CA VAL A 87 -11.61 4.47 -2.39
C VAL A 87 -13.07 4.61 -1.96
N SER A 88 -13.95 3.83 -2.58
CA SER A 88 -15.36 3.72 -2.16
C SER A 88 -15.49 2.83 -0.92
N LEU A 89 -16.42 3.16 -0.02
CA LEU A 89 -16.79 2.29 1.11
C LEU A 89 -17.80 1.21 0.70
N ASP A 90 -18.60 1.47 -0.32
CA ASP A 90 -19.62 0.56 -0.85
C ASP A 90 -19.52 0.55 -2.38
N PHE A 91 -18.57 -0.24 -2.86
CA PHE A 91 -18.22 -0.29 -4.27
C PHE A 91 -19.40 -0.69 -5.16
N GLU A 92 -20.18 -1.69 -4.73
CA GLU A 92 -21.32 -2.18 -5.50
C GLU A 92 -22.43 -1.14 -5.55
N GLY A 93 -22.77 -0.51 -4.42
CA GLY A 93 -23.79 0.52 -4.41
C GLY A 93 -23.40 1.78 -5.20
N ASP A 94 -22.12 2.17 -5.17
CA ASP A 94 -21.62 3.25 -6.03
C ASP A 94 -21.65 2.86 -7.51
N LEU A 95 -21.34 1.60 -7.86
CA LEU A 95 -21.35 1.13 -9.25
C LEU A 95 -22.75 1.17 -9.86
N HIS A 96 -23.78 0.77 -9.11
CA HIS A 96 -25.16 0.66 -9.60
C HIS A 96 -25.96 1.96 -9.54
N ASN A 97 -25.50 2.98 -8.79
CA ASN A 97 -26.22 4.24 -8.64
C ASN A 97 -25.41 5.44 -9.17
N PRO A 98 -25.67 5.88 -10.42
CA PRO A 98 -25.00 7.05 -11.01
C PRO A 98 -25.15 8.34 -10.21
N ALA A 99 -26.19 8.49 -9.38
CA ALA A 99 -26.36 9.68 -8.55
C ALA A 99 -25.32 9.76 -7.40
N ARG A 100 -24.67 8.64 -7.06
CA ARG A 100 -23.55 8.61 -6.11
C ARG A 100 -22.21 8.94 -6.79
N HIS A 101 -22.19 9.06 -8.11
CA HIS A 101 -20.96 9.41 -8.82
C HIS A 101 -20.67 10.90 -8.63
N HIS A 102 -19.39 11.21 -8.41
CA HIS A 102 -18.91 12.57 -8.27
C HIS A 102 -18.02 12.89 -9.48
N PRO A 103 -18.56 13.31 -10.64
CA PRO A 103 -17.74 13.54 -11.81
C PRO A 103 -16.82 14.76 -11.65
N VAL A 104 -15.61 14.68 -12.19
CA VAL A 104 -14.61 15.76 -12.18
C VAL A 104 -13.94 15.86 -13.55
N SER A 105 -13.86 17.08 -14.07
CA SER A 105 -13.07 17.39 -15.26
C SER A 105 -11.65 17.81 -14.88
N PHE A 106 -10.67 17.17 -15.50
CA PHE A 106 -9.25 17.45 -15.30
C PHE A 106 -8.63 18.02 -16.58
N TYR A 107 -8.07 19.23 -16.49
CA TYR A 107 -7.44 19.88 -17.63
C TYR A 107 -5.99 19.41 -17.82
N LEU A 108 -5.73 18.87 -19.01
CA LEU A 108 -4.42 18.50 -19.53
C LEU A 108 -3.87 19.70 -20.31
N GLY A 109 -3.34 20.69 -19.60
CA GLY A 109 -2.88 21.93 -20.24
C GLY A 109 -4.01 22.71 -20.92
N ASN A 110 -3.66 23.56 -21.87
CA ASN A 110 -4.48 24.73 -22.20
C ASN A 110 -5.76 24.44 -23.03
N ARG A 111 -5.99 23.22 -23.55
CA ARG A 111 -7.15 22.94 -24.44
C ARG A 111 -7.74 21.52 -24.40
N CYS A 112 -7.30 20.64 -23.51
CA CYS A 112 -7.82 19.27 -23.44
C CYS A 112 -8.28 18.96 -22.01
N SER A 113 -9.49 18.45 -21.82
CA SER A 113 -10.00 18.02 -20.51
C SER A 113 -10.45 16.57 -20.56
N VAL A 114 -10.16 15.81 -19.51
CA VAL A 114 -10.69 14.46 -19.30
C VAL A 114 -11.71 14.51 -18.19
N CYS A 115 -12.93 14.04 -18.47
CA CYS A 115 -13.97 13.86 -17.46
C CYS A 115 -13.83 12.47 -16.85
N LEU A 116 -13.82 12.40 -15.52
CA LEU A 116 -13.80 11.14 -14.76
C LEU A 116 -15.05 11.09 -13.90
N SER A 117 -15.83 10.02 -14.01
CA SER A 117 -17.00 9.73 -13.20
C SER A 117 -16.73 8.50 -12.33
N SER A 118 -17.21 7.32 -12.74
CA SER A 118 -17.06 6.07 -11.98
C SER A 118 -15.61 5.56 -11.96
N GLU A 119 -14.78 5.96 -12.92
CA GLU A 119 -13.36 5.59 -13.01
C GLU A 119 -12.60 6.04 -11.76
N ARG A 120 -13.07 7.10 -11.09
CA ARG A 120 -12.47 7.66 -9.88
C ARG A 120 -12.41 6.64 -8.75
N PHE A 121 -13.49 5.89 -8.51
CA PHE A 121 -13.54 4.88 -7.45
C PHE A 121 -13.28 3.45 -7.94
N ARG A 122 -13.49 3.19 -9.24
CA ARG A 122 -13.11 1.91 -9.86
C ARG A 122 -11.61 1.74 -9.92
N CYS A 123 -10.85 2.80 -10.18
CA CYS A 123 -9.39 2.72 -10.32
C CYS A 123 -8.66 2.07 -9.12
N PRO A 124 -8.92 2.44 -7.85
CA PRO A 124 -8.23 1.82 -6.71
C PRO A 124 -8.83 0.50 -6.22
N GLU A 125 -10.06 0.14 -6.64
CA GLU A 125 -10.72 -1.09 -6.18
C GLU A 125 -9.89 -2.37 -6.34
N PRO A 126 -9.05 -2.55 -7.38
CA PRO A 126 -8.20 -3.75 -7.49
C PRO A 126 -7.24 -3.99 -6.31
N ILE A 127 -6.93 -3.00 -5.46
CA ILE A 127 -6.18 -3.25 -4.22
C ILE A 127 -7.00 -4.11 -3.24
N PHE A 128 -8.31 -3.92 -3.23
CA PHE A 128 -9.27 -4.62 -2.36
C PHE A 128 -9.83 -5.87 -3.04
N ARG A 129 -10.06 -5.80 -4.36
CA ARG A 129 -10.58 -6.89 -5.20
C ARG A 129 -9.73 -7.12 -6.44
N PRO A 130 -8.56 -7.79 -6.32
CA PRO A 130 -7.66 -8.08 -7.45
C PRO A 130 -8.31 -8.84 -8.61
N GLY A 131 -9.39 -9.60 -8.35
CA GLY A 131 -10.18 -10.30 -9.36
C GLY A 131 -10.71 -9.41 -10.49
N LEU A 132 -10.88 -8.10 -10.26
CA LEU A 132 -11.24 -7.15 -11.32
C LEU A 132 -10.16 -7.02 -12.42
N LEU A 133 -8.94 -7.46 -12.13
CA LEU A 133 -7.81 -7.55 -13.06
C LEU A 133 -7.49 -9.00 -13.45
N GLY A 134 -8.39 -9.94 -13.18
CA GLY A 134 -8.19 -11.37 -13.43
C GLY A 134 -7.16 -12.04 -12.51
N GLN A 135 -6.79 -11.41 -11.39
CA GLN A 135 -5.89 -11.98 -10.40
C GLN A 135 -6.67 -12.85 -9.41
N SER A 136 -6.14 -14.03 -9.06
CA SER A 136 -6.80 -14.95 -8.12
C SER A 136 -6.38 -14.69 -6.66
N GLU A 137 -5.30 -13.94 -6.46
CA GLU A 137 -4.80 -13.55 -5.16
C GLU A 137 -5.79 -12.65 -4.41
N PRO A 138 -5.85 -12.76 -3.08
CA PRO A 138 -6.76 -11.94 -2.30
C PRO A 138 -6.24 -10.49 -2.20
N GLY A 139 -7.16 -9.56 -1.94
CA GLY A 139 -6.82 -8.14 -1.77
C GLY A 139 -6.02 -7.86 -0.49
N LEU A 140 -5.49 -6.64 -0.42
CA LEU A 140 -4.63 -6.18 0.68
C LEU A 140 -5.22 -6.35 2.09
N PRO A 141 -6.52 -6.09 2.35
CA PRO A 141 -7.10 -6.31 3.68
C PRO A 141 -6.98 -7.77 4.12
N THR A 142 -7.27 -8.70 3.21
CA THR A 142 -7.14 -10.14 3.47
C THR A 142 -5.69 -10.56 3.68
N LEU A 143 -4.74 -10.01 2.91
CA LEU A 143 -3.32 -10.28 3.13
C LEU A 143 -2.85 -9.75 4.51
N ALA A 144 -3.31 -8.57 4.92
CA ALA A 144 -3.03 -7.99 6.22
C ALA A 144 -3.60 -8.84 7.38
N PHE A 145 -4.83 -9.32 7.23
CA PHE A 145 -5.42 -10.25 8.18
C PHE A 145 -4.68 -11.60 8.23
N GLN A 146 -4.33 -12.18 7.07
CA GLN A 146 -3.54 -13.41 7.00
C GLN A 146 -2.17 -13.27 7.67
N ALA A 147 -1.51 -12.11 7.52
CA ALA A 147 -0.27 -11.79 8.23
C ALA A 147 -0.45 -11.87 9.75
N LEU A 148 -1.52 -11.28 10.28
CA LEU A 148 -1.84 -11.36 11.71
C LEU A 148 -2.17 -12.80 12.15
N GLN A 149 -2.91 -13.56 11.36
CA GLN A 149 -3.24 -14.94 11.73
C GLN A 149 -2.03 -15.87 11.72
N ARG A 150 -1.02 -15.57 10.88
CA ARG A 150 0.18 -16.39 10.74
C ARG A 150 1.19 -16.19 11.88
N VAL A 151 1.08 -15.11 12.66
CA VAL A 151 1.86 -14.93 13.90
C VAL A 151 1.21 -15.65 15.09
N PRO A 152 1.97 -16.02 16.14
CA PRO A 152 1.46 -16.65 17.35
C PRO A 152 0.37 -15.82 18.00
N ALA A 153 -0.67 -16.48 18.54
CA ALA A 153 -1.82 -15.84 19.17
C ALA A 153 -1.42 -14.82 20.25
N THR A 154 -0.36 -15.10 21.02
CA THR A 154 0.18 -14.22 22.06
C THR A 154 0.70 -12.86 21.55
N LEU A 155 1.03 -12.76 20.27
CA LEU A 155 1.53 -11.53 19.65
C LEU A 155 0.47 -10.80 18.83
N ARG A 156 -0.61 -11.47 18.44
CA ARG A 156 -1.61 -10.94 17.49
C ARG A 156 -2.20 -9.61 17.94
N THR A 157 -2.70 -9.54 19.18
CA THR A 157 -3.29 -8.31 19.73
C THR A 157 -2.28 -7.17 19.71
N ARG A 158 -1.05 -7.42 20.19
CA ARG A 158 0.01 -6.40 20.21
C ARG A 158 0.37 -5.89 18.80
N LEU A 159 0.37 -6.75 17.79
CA LEU A 159 0.62 -6.31 16.40
C LEU A 159 -0.58 -5.59 15.79
N ALA A 160 -1.81 -6.01 16.14
CA ALA A 160 -3.05 -5.39 15.71
C ALA A 160 -3.24 -3.99 16.33
N ASP A 161 -2.74 -3.73 17.53
CA ASP A 161 -2.77 -2.41 18.18
C ASP A 161 -1.96 -1.35 17.42
N THR A 162 -1.13 -1.76 16.46
CA THR A 162 -0.26 -0.87 15.66
C THR A 162 -0.19 -1.37 14.22
N VAL A 163 -1.20 -1.04 13.42
CA VAL A 163 -1.19 -1.30 11.97
C VAL A 163 -0.75 -0.05 11.21
N VAL A 164 0.53 0.03 10.85
CA VAL A 164 1.10 1.19 10.15
C VAL A 164 0.81 1.13 8.66
N LEU A 165 0.23 2.21 8.11
CA LEU A 165 0.07 2.38 6.67
C LEU A 165 1.25 3.13 6.08
N ALA A 166 1.80 2.64 4.97
CA ALA A 166 2.86 3.34 4.23
C ALA A 166 2.76 3.16 2.71
N GLY A 167 3.43 4.04 1.97
CA GLY A 167 3.46 3.99 0.51
C GLY A 167 2.37 4.84 -0.15
N GLY A 168 2.66 5.28 -1.38
CA GLY A 168 1.88 6.31 -2.06
C GLY A 168 0.45 5.93 -2.43
N SER A 169 0.13 4.63 -2.57
CA SER A 169 -1.23 4.18 -2.90
C SER A 169 -2.14 4.14 -1.66
N THR A 170 -1.59 4.20 -0.44
CA THR A 170 -2.39 4.38 0.79
C THR A 170 -2.91 5.80 0.98
N LEU A 171 -2.54 6.73 0.08
CA LEU A 171 -2.94 8.13 0.13
C LEU A 171 -4.29 8.43 -0.55
N PHE A 172 -4.93 7.43 -1.16
CA PHE A 172 -6.28 7.64 -1.68
C PHE A 172 -7.23 8.02 -0.53
N PRO A 173 -8.08 9.04 -0.71
CA PRO A 173 -9.16 9.31 0.24
C PRO A 173 -10.04 8.07 0.41
N GLY A 174 -10.48 7.77 1.64
CA GLY A 174 -11.28 6.58 1.95
C GLY A 174 -10.50 5.27 2.13
N PHE A 175 -9.18 5.26 1.85
CA PHE A 175 -8.37 4.05 1.93
C PHE A 175 -8.28 3.49 3.36
N THR A 176 -8.10 4.39 4.35
CA THR A 176 -7.89 3.97 5.75
C THR A 176 -9.19 3.39 6.29
N GLU A 177 -10.29 4.08 6.04
CA GLU A 177 -11.65 3.75 6.44
C GLU A 177 -12.11 2.41 5.82
N ARG A 178 -11.88 2.22 4.51
CA ARG A 178 -12.20 0.95 3.84
C ARG A 178 -11.37 -0.21 4.37
N LEU A 179 -10.07 0.01 4.61
CA LEU A 179 -9.18 -1.03 5.11
C LEU A 179 -9.53 -1.44 6.55
N GLU A 180 -9.83 -0.47 7.42
CA GLU A 180 -10.31 -0.70 8.79
C GLU A 180 -11.61 -1.51 8.78
N MET A 181 -12.62 -1.06 8.02
CA MET A 181 -13.89 -1.75 7.88
C MET A 181 -13.74 -3.21 7.41
N GLU A 182 -12.89 -3.47 6.40
CA GLU A 182 -12.67 -4.83 5.91
C GLU A 182 -11.88 -5.71 6.89
N LEU A 183 -10.91 -5.14 7.61
CA LEU A 183 -10.16 -5.86 8.65
C LEU A 183 -11.05 -6.21 9.84
N GLU A 184 -11.88 -5.28 10.31
CA GLU A 184 -12.85 -5.52 11.38
C GLU A 184 -13.85 -6.61 11.00
N ALA A 185 -14.42 -6.54 9.78
CA ALA A 185 -15.32 -7.57 9.28
C ALA A 185 -14.66 -8.95 9.19
N GLN A 186 -13.35 -9.03 8.89
CA GLN A 186 -12.60 -10.28 8.90
C GLN A 186 -12.38 -10.82 10.32
N CYS A 187 -12.04 -9.95 11.27
CA CYS A 187 -11.85 -10.33 12.67
C CYS A 187 -13.15 -10.83 13.31
N GLN A 188 -14.28 -10.19 13.01
CA GLN A 188 -15.61 -10.59 13.47
C GLN A 188 -16.01 -11.97 12.95
N ARG A 189 -15.84 -12.22 11.64
CA ARG A 189 -16.23 -13.51 11.01
C ARG A 189 -15.51 -14.72 11.59
N LEU A 190 -14.29 -14.55 12.10
CA LEU A 190 -13.47 -15.64 12.64
C LEU A 190 -13.52 -15.75 14.17
N GLY A 191 -14.50 -15.11 14.82
CA GLY A 191 -14.64 -15.15 16.29
C GLY A 191 -13.48 -14.49 17.03
N SER A 192 -12.62 -13.75 16.32
CA SER A 192 -11.51 -12.96 16.88
C SER A 192 -11.98 -11.53 17.21
N GLY A 193 -13.21 -11.37 17.70
CA GLY A 193 -13.81 -10.06 17.97
C GLY A 193 -13.05 -9.21 19.00
N ALA A 194 -12.16 -9.83 19.79
CA ALA A 194 -11.25 -9.14 20.69
C ALA A 194 -10.04 -8.49 19.97
N LEU A 195 -9.77 -8.87 18.72
CA LEU A 195 -8.69 -8.30 17.93
C LEU A 195 -9.19 -7.09 17.15
N GLN A 196 -8.93 -5.91 17.70
CA GLN A 196 -9.24 -4.64 17.04
C GLN A 196 -7.96 -4.12 16.37
N ALA A 197 -7.96 -4.08 15.03
CA ALA A 197 -6.84 -3.54 14.28
C ALA A 197 -6.87 -2.01 14.34
N ARG A 198 -5.89 -1.39 15.02
CA ARG A 198 -5.78 0.07 15.08
C ARG A 198 -4.84 0.58 14.01
N LEU A 199 -5.41 1.25 13.00
CA LEU A 199 -4.65 1.80 11.89
C LEU A 199 -3.91 3.09 12.29
N VAL A 200 -2.64 3.19 11.89
CA VAL A 200 -1.78 4.35 12.09
C VAL A 200 -1.45 4.95 10.73
N ALA A 201 -2.27 5.91 10.31
CA ALA A 201 -2.17 6.58 9.02
C ALA A 201 -1.53 7.98 9.14
N LYS A 202 -0.26 8.07 9.54
CA LYS A 202 0.42 9.37 9.75
C LYS A 202 0.40 10.26 8.49
N PRO A 203 0.28 11.59 8.64
CA PRO A 203 0.61 12.53 7.56
C PRO A 203 2.05 12.27 7.07
N GLY A 204 2.26 12.30 5.74
CA GLY A 204 3.57 11.98 5.16
C GLY A 204 3.86 10.48 5.00
N ARG A 205 2.89 9.58 5.23
CA ARG A 205 3.06 8.12 5.01
C ARG A 205 3.49 7.71 3.60
N GLY A 206 3.32 8.58 2.60
CA GLY A 206 3.88 8.39 1.25
C GLY A 206 5.40 8.35 1.20
N THR A 207 6.08 8.96 2.18
CA THR A 207 7.54 8.99 2.32
C THR A 207 8.02 8.33 3.61
N ALA A 208 7.15 7.57 4.32
CA ALA A 208 7.46 6.95 5.61
C ALA A 208 8.75 6.12 5.59
N VAL A 209 8.96 5.32 4.55
CA VAL A 209 10.17 4.52 4.37
C VAL A 209 11.43 5.39 4.33
N TRP A 210 11.39 6.51 3.62
CA TRP A 210 12.51 7.45 3.54
C TRP A 210 12.76 8.13 4.88
N THR A 211 11.69 8.59 5.55
CA THR A 211 11.78 9.20 6.88
C THR A 211 12.38 8.23 7.89
N GLY A 212 11.91 6.98 7.93
CA GLY A 212 12.46 5.95 8.80
C GLY A 212 13.91 5.59 8.45
N GLY A 213 14.26 5.54 7.17
CA GLY A 213 15.63 5.39 6.71
C GLY A 213 16.55 6.50 7.21
N SER A 214 16.11 7.76 7.10
CA SER A 214 16.84 8.93 7.62
C SER A 214 17.01 8.87 9.14
N MET A 215 15.96 8.48 9.87
CA MET A 215 16.03 8.29 11.33
C MET A 215 17.03 7.20 11.72
N VAL A 216 16.93 6.01 11.10
CA VAL A 216 17.81 4.87 11.40
C VAL A 216 19.27 5.18 11.02
N ALA A 217 19.49 5.83 9.88
CA ALA A 217 20.84 6.22 9.44
C ALA A 217 21.51 7.22 10.38
N SER A 218 20.72 8.03 11.10
CA SER A 218 21.23 9.01 12.08
C SER A 218 21.61 8.37 13.42
N LEU A 219 21.28 7.09 13.66
CA LEU A 219 21.65 6.39 14.89
C LEU A 219 23.13 5.97 14.86
N HIS A 220 23.90 6.34 15.88
CA HIS A 220 25.30 5.91 16.02
C HIS A 220 25.45 4.38 16.07
N SER A 221 24.48 3.67 16.67
CA SER A 221 24.44 2.20 16.68
C SER A 221 24.30 1.59 15.28
N PHE A 222 23.69 2.30 14.35
CA PHE A 222 23.50 1.83 12.98
C PHE A 222 24.79 1.94 12.14
N GLN A 223 25.68 2.89 12.46
CA GLN A 223 26.99 3.03 11.79
C GLN A 223 27.85 1.76 11.93
N ARG A 224 27.71 1.04 13.06
CA ARG A 224 28.39 -0.25 13.29
C ARG A 224 27.83 -1.41 12.45
N ARG A 225 26.69 -1.21 11.79
CA ARG A 225 26.07 -2.20 10.89
C ARG A 225 26.32 -1.89 9.41
N TRP A 226 27.10 -0.85 9.10
CA TRP A 226 27.41 -0.50 7.73
C TRP A 226 28.42 -1.48 7.13
N MET A 227 28.29 -1.69 5.83
CA MET A 227 29.33 -2.34 5.05
C MET A 227 30.19 -1.26 4.41
N THR A 228 31.48 -1.24 4.76
CA THR A 228 32.44 -0.33 4.14
C THR A 228 32.94 -0.90 2.81
N ARG A 229 33.47 -0.03 1.95
CA ARG A 229 34.11 -0.46 0.69
C ARG A 229 35.25 -1.44 0.94
N ALA A 230 36.07 -1.23 1.97
CA ALA A 230 37.19 -2.09 2.31
C ALA A 230 36.70 -3.51 2.68
N LEU A 231 35.67 -3.62 3.53
CA LEU A 231 35.06 -4.90 3.89
C LEU A 231 34.51 -5.64 2.66
N TYR A 232 33.85 -4.93 1.75
CA TYR A 232 33.37 -5.56 0.51
C TYR A 232 34.50 -6.02 -0.41
N GLN A 233 35.61 -5.26 -0.49
CA GLN A 233 36.76 -5.65 -1.31
C GLN A 233 37.49 -6.89 -0.77
N GLU A 234 37.47 -7.08 0.56
CA GLU A 234 38.11 -8.22 1.24
C GLU A 234 37.24 -9.50 1.18
N TYR A 235 35.95 -9.39 1.50
CA TYR A 235 35.05 -10.56 1.66
C TYR A 235 34.07 -10.76 0.50
N GLY A 236 34.00 -9.81 -0.44
CA GLY A 236 33.14 -9.87 -1.61
C GLY A 236 31.65 -9.86 -1.30
N SER A 237 30.86 -10.40 -2.23
CA SER A 237 29.39 -10.43 -2.15
C SER A 237 28.83 -11.28 -1.02
N ARG A 238 29.59 -12.26 -0.51
CA ARG A 238 29.16 -13.13 0.58
C ARG A 238 28.83 -12.33 1.85
N LEU A 239 29.66 -11.36 2.18
CA LEU A 239 29.47 -10.52 3.37
C LEU A 239 28.15 -9.74 3.30
N VAL A 240 27.64 -9.43 2.10
CA VAL A 240 26.37 -8.69 1.94
C VAL A 240 25.22 -9.48 2.55
N HIS A 241 25.23 -10.80 2.38
CA HIS A 241 24.22 -11.68 2.95
C HIS A 241 24.38 -11.83 4.46
N GLU A 242 25.60 -11.82 4.98
CA GLU A 242 25.85 -11.96 6.43
C GLU A 242 25.48 -10.68 7.21
N VAL A 243 25.75 -9.50 6.64
CA VAL A 243 25.44 -8.21 7.30
C VAL A 243 23.96 -7.85 7.21
N PHE A 244 23.28 -8.27 6.13
CA PHE A 244 21.96 -7.75 5.82
C PHE A 244 20.84 -8.81 5.72
N ASN A 245 21.08 -10.12 5.82
CA ASN A 245 19.98 -11.10 5.98
C ASN A 245 19.53 -11.22 7.44
#